data_AF-A0A534MH08-F1
#
_entry.id   AF-A0A534MH08-F1
#
_cell.length_a   1.000
_cell.length_b   1.000
_cell.length_c   1.000
_cell.angle_alpha   90.00
_cell.angle_beta   90.00
_cell.angle_gamma   90.00
#
_symmetry.space_group_name_H-M   'P 1'
#
loop_
_entity.id
_entity.type
_entity.pdbx_description
1 polymer ?
#
loop_
_entity_poly.entity_id
_entity_poly.type
_entity_poly.pdbx_seq_one_letter_code
_entity_poly.pdbx_strand_id
1 'polypeptide(L)'
;MRGADAFEDTAFLGLARSGKRDPYRLSLFGEHLEEDERPLAFLPIHGGTLLVTDQRLLELRAHLEVHGAWNVKQFQGYALHRAVSRSIVRELTHEVLPVVDAVGNRRSEDRLRLATEDGPLDFLVSKGPAPTLSEDDVHVLRTTILGPQAK
;
A
#
# COMPACT_ATOMS: atom_id res chain seq x y z
N MET A 1 -2.47 -14.42 16.19
CA MET A 1 -1.58 -13.60 15.35
C MET A 1 -1.48 -14.29 14.00
N ARG A 2 -2.09 -13.73 12.95
CA ARG A 2 -1.98 -14.31 11.60
C ARG A 2 -0.52 -14.16 11.15
N GLY A 3 0.13 -15.30 10.87
CA GLY A 3 1.52 -15.35 10.45
C GLY A 3 1.70 -14.98 8.98
N ALA A 4 2.92 -15.12 8.48
CA ALA A 4 3.25 -14.89 7.07
C ALA A 4 2.41 -15.73 6.09
N ASP A 5 1.87 -16.86 6.54
CA ASP A 5 1.04 -17.78 5.77
C ASP A 5 -0.23 -17.11 5.23
N ALA A 6 -0.73 -16.05 5.90
CA ALA A 6 -1.87 -15.29 5.39
C ALA A 6 -1.58 -14.62 4.03
N PHE A 7 -0.31 -14.43 3.67
CA PHE A 7 0.13 -13.75 2.46
C PHE A 7 0.54 -14.69 1.33
N GLU A 8 0.32 -16.01 1.46
CA GLU A 8 0.76 -17.01 0.47
C GLU A 8 0.20 -16.73 -0.94
N ASP A 9 -1.09 -16.39 -1.01
CA ASP A 9 -1.81 -16.07 -2.26
C ASP A 9 -1.82 -14.56 -2.60
N THR A 10 -1.10 -13.74 -1.84
CA THR A 10 -1.08 -12.27 -2.05
C THR A 10 -0.25 -11.89 -3.28
N ALA A 11 -0.81 -11.05 -4.14
CA ALA A 11 -0.07 -10.44 -5.23
C ALA A 11 0.87 -9.33 -4.71
N PHE A 12 2.18 -9.51 -4.84
CA PHE A 12 3.18 -8.50 -4.49
C PHE A 12 3.52 -7.64 -5.71
N LEU A 13 3.30 -6.32 -5.59
CA LEU A 13 3.27 -5.41 -6.75
C LEU A 13 4.36 -4.34 -6.68
N GLY A 14 4.67 -3.77 -7.84
CA GLY A 14 5.72 -2.75 -7.99
C GLY A 14 7.06 -3.22 -7.41
N LEU A 15 7.64 -2.43 -6.51
CA LEU A 15 8.93 -2.76 -5.88
C LEU A 15 8.92 -4.03 -5.03
N ALA A 16 7.75 -4.49 -4.56
CA ALA A 16 7.67 -5.71 -3.78
C ALA A 16 7.71 -6.98 -4.64
N ARG A 17 7.49 -6.87 -5.96
CA ARG A 17 7.39 -8.03 -6.88
C ARG A 17 8.62 -8.95 -6.82
N SER A 18 9.81 -8.36 -6.76
CA SER A 18 11.09 -9.09 -6.69
C SER A 18 11.70 -9.10 -5.28
N GLY A 19 10.96 -8.61 -4.28
CA GLY A 19 11.44 -8.49 -2.90
C GLY A 19 11.47 -9.83 -2.17
N LYS A 20 12.42 -9.99 -1.24
CA LYS A 20 12.41 -11.14 -0.32
C LYS A 20 11.19 -11.03 0.61
N ARG A 21 10.38 -12.08 0.64
CA ARG A 21 9.25 -12.24 1.57
C ARG A 21 9.80 -12.67 2.93
N ASP A 22 9.98 -11.70 3.80
CA ASP A 22 10.44 -11.95 5.16
C ASP A 22 9.23 -12.25 6.05
N PRO A 23 9.12 -13.46 6.65
CA PRO A 23 7.95 -13.85 7.41
C PRO A 23 7.67 -12.95 8.62
N TYR A 24 8.72 -12.47 9.29
CA TYR A 24 8.60 -11.57 10.43
C TYR A 24 8.07 -10.20 9.99
N ARG A 25 8.54 -9.67 8.87
CA ARG A 25 8.00 -8.41 8.34
C ARG A 25 6.53 -8.55 7.92
N LEU A 26 6.16 -9.69 7.32
CA LEU A 26 4.77 -9.94 6.92
C LEU A 26 3.83 -10.06 8.12
N SER A 27 4.27 -10.67 9.23
CA SER A 27 3.44 -10.75 10.43
C SER A 27 3.11 -9.37 11.03
N LEU A 28 4.01 -8.38 10.92
CA LEU A 28 3.74 -7.01 11.37
C LEU A 28 2.60 -6.33 10.59
N PHE A 29 2.35 -6.74 9.35
CA PHE A 29 1.18 -6.29 8.59
C PHE A 29 -0.05 -7.15 8.89
N GLY A 30 0.15 -8.46 9.10
CA GLY A 30 -0.90 -9.42 9.44
C GLY A 30 -1.59 -9.14 10.79
N GLU A 31 -0.95 -8.42 11.70
CA GLU A 31 -1.55 -7.93 12.95
C GLU A 31 -2.75 -6.99 12.75
N HIS A 32 -2.90 -6.39 11.56
CA HIS A 32 -4.00 -5.47 11.23
C HIS A 32 -5.15 -6.14 10.48
N LEU A 33 -5.08 -7.46 10.24
CA LEU A 33 -6.14 -8.22 9.57
C LEU A 33 -7.14 -8.73 10.59
N GLU A 34 -8.43 -8.69 10.24
CA GLU A 34 -9.47 -9.40 11.01
C GLU A 34 -9.30 -10.92 10.91
N GLU A 35 -9.97 -11.66 11.80
CA GLU A 35 -9.83 -13.12 11.95
C GLU A 35 -10.07 -13.93 10.68
N ASP A 36 -10.84 -13.40 9.72
CA ASP A 36 -11.15 -14.03 8.42
C ASP A 36 -10.66 -13.23 7.19
N GLU A 37 -10.06 -12.06 7.39
CA GLU A 37 -9.71 -11.12 6.32
C GLU A 37 -8.46 -11.55 5.56
N ARG A 38 -8.56 -11.72 4.23
CA ARG A 38 -7.49 -12.26 3.39
C ARG A 38 -6.78 -11.15 2.60
N PRO A 39 -5.46 -11.02 2.70
CA PRO A 39 -4.71 -10.08 1.87
C PRO A 39 -4.64 -10.59 0.41
N LEU A 40 -5.00 -9.72 -0.52
CA LEU A 40 -5.06 -10.02 -1.95
C LEU A 40 -3.96 -9.32 -2.74
N ALA A 41 -3.61 -8.08 -2.37
CA ALA A 41 -2.50 -7.37 -2.99
C ALA A 41 -1.70 -6.56 -1.97
N PHE A 42 -0.38 -6.61 -2.11
CA PHE A 42 0.58 -5.87 -1.30
C PHE A 42 1.33 -4.88 -2.21
N LEU A 43 1.17 -3.58 -1.92
CA LEU A 43 1.81 -2.52 -2.67
C LEU A 43 2.59 -1.57 -1.74
N PRO A 44 3.93 -1.52 -1.82
CA PRO A 44 4.69 -0.43 -1.23
C PRO A 44 4.25 0.91 -1.81
N ILE A 45 3.95 1.87 -0.95
CA ILE A 45 3.63 3.26 -1.35
C ILE A 45 4.60 4.22 -0.67
N HIS A 46 4.61 5.48 -1.09
CA HIS A 46 5.48 6.48 -0.50
C HIS A 46 5.15 6.69 0.98
N GLY A 47 6.10 6.34 1.85
CA GLY A 47 5.96 6.46 3.30
C GLY A 47 5.18 5.32 3.98
N GLY A 48 4.83 4.25 3.26
CA GLY A 48 4.05 3.16 3.83
C GLY A 48 3.81 1.98 2.90
N THR A 49 2.69 1.31 3.13
CA THR A 49 2.22 0.14 2.37
C THR A 49 0.72 0.22 2.24
N LEU A 50 0.21 0.02 1.03
CA LEU A 50 -1.19 -0.23 0.76
C LEU A 50 -1.40 -1.74 0.71
N LEU A 51 -2.16 -2.26 1.67
CA LEU A 51 -2.61 -3.64 1.69
C LEU A 51 -4.06 -3.69 1.25
N VAL A 52 -4.35 -4.40 0.15
CA VAL A 52 -5.71 -4.63 -0.32
C VAL A 52 -6.14 -6.01 0.13
N THR A 53 -7.24 -6.09 0.84
CA THR A 53 -7.83 -7.34 1.32
C THR A 53 -9.10 -7.68 0.52
N ASP A 54 -9.73 -8.79 0.87
CA ASP A 54 -11.06 -9.15 0.39
C ASP A 54 -12.18 -8.24 0.91
N GLN A 55 -11.91 -7.41 1.93
CA GLN A 55 -12.90 -6.53 2.54
C GLN A 55 -12.55 -5.04 2.44
N ARG A 56 -11.27 -4.69 2.59
CA ARG A 56 -10.81 -3.32 2.85
C ARG A 56 -9.50 -2.99 2.14
N LEU A 57 -9.21 -1.70 2.08
CA LEU A 57 -7.91 -1.15 1.75
C LEU A 57 -7.31 -0.59 3.04
N LEU A 58 -6.12 -1.07 3.41
CA LEU A 58 -5.41 -0.67 4.62
C LEU A 58 -4.15 0.11 4.22
N GLU A 59 -4.06 1.37 4.64
CA GLU A 59 -2.85 2.16 4.53
C GLU A 59 -2.05 2.03 5.82
N LEU A 60 -0.90 1.38 5.74
CA LEU A 60 -0.02 1.07 6.86
C LEU A 60 1.25 1.92 6.76
N ARG A 61 1.62 2.62 7.83
CA ARG A 61 2.82 3.46 7.86
C ARG A 61 3.78 2.99 8.94
N ALA A 62 5.08 3.15 8.69
CA ALA A 62 6.09 2.81 9.69
C ALA A 62 5.90 3.67 10.94
N HIS A 63 5.72 3.02 12.09
CA HIS A 63 5.64 3.70 13.37
C HIS A 63 7.05 3.86 13.93
N LEU A 64 7.50 5.11 14.03
CA LEU A 64 8.81 5.48 14.55
C LEU A 64 8.62 6.29 15.82
N GLU A 65 9.01 5.75 16.96
CA GLU A 65 9.05 6.49 18.22
C GLU A 65 10.40 7.17 18.39
N VAL A 66 10.38 8.42 18.85
CA VAL A 66 11.60 9.17 19.12
C VAL A 66 11.97 8.97 20.58
N HIS A 67 13.16 8.40 20.82
CA HIS A 67 13.70 8.24 22.17
C HIS A 67 14.93 9.12 22.42
N GLY A 68 14.93 9.77 23.59
CA GLY A 68 16.08 10.47 24.17
C GLY A 68 16.37 11.85 23.56
N ALA A 69 17.34 12.55 24.18
CA ALA A 69 17.76 13.90 23.81
C ALA A 69 18.41 14.01 22.41
N TRP A 70 18.67 12.88 21.75
CA TRP A 70 19.39 12.79 20.46
C TRP A 70 18.48 12.44 19.26
N ASN A 71 17.16 12.43 19.45
CA ASN A 71 16.17 12.15 18.39
C ASN A 71 16.37 10.80 17.66
N VAL A 72 16.79 9.74 18.36
CA VAL A 72 16.91 8.41 17.75
C VAL A 72 15.50 7.86 17.51
N LYS A 73 15.22 7.45 16.27
CA LYS A 73 13.94 6.86 15.87
C LYS A 73 14.01 5.34 15.98
N GLN A 74 13.24 4.76 16.90
CA GLN A 74 13.08 3.32 17.02
C GLN A 74 11.87 2.86 16.21
N PHE A 75 12.06 1.84 15.37
CA PHE A 75 10.97 1.20 14.64
C PHE A 75 10.19 0.28 15.58
N GLN A 76 8.90 0.57 15.74
CA GLN A 76 7.99 -0.21 16.60
C GLN A 76 7.04 -1.11 15.80
N GLY A 77 7.10 -1.08 14.46
CA GLY A 77 6.19 -1.81 13.59
C GLY A 77 5.47 -0.90 12.60
N TYR A 78 4.33 -1.38 12.10
CA TYR A 78 3.45 -0.61 11.22
C TYR A 78 2.18 -0.22 11.97
N ALA A 79 1.75 1.03 11.81
CA ALA A 79 0.49 1.53 12.33
C ALA A 79 -0.52 1.70 11.19
N LEU A 80 -1.77 1.33 11.45
CA LEU A 80 -2.90 1.60 10.57
C LEU A 80 -3.16 3.11 10.51
N HIS A 81 -2.86 3.72 9.37
CA HIS A 81 -3.12 5.13 9.11
C HIS A 81 -4.56 5.35 8.67
N ARG A 82 -5.07 4.46 7.82
CA ARG A 82 -6.40 4.56 7.23
C ARG A 82 -6.89 3.17 6.82
N ALA A 83 -8.17 2.90 7.07
CA ALA A 83 -8.87 1.74 6.54
C ALA A 83 -10.09 2.22 5.75
N VAL A 84 -10.29 1.66 4.56
CA VAL A 84 -11.41 2.02 3.67
C VAL A 84 -12.09 0.76 3.22
N SER A 85 -13.42 0.71 3.33
CA SER A 85 -14.16 -0.43 2.78
C SER A 85 -13.90 -0.53 1.27
N ARG A 86 -13.63 -1.74 0.78
CA ARG A 86 -13.49 -1.93 -0.66
C ARG A 86 -14.83 -1.71 -1.38
N SER A 87 -15.95 -1.94 -0.71
CA SER A 87 -17.31 -1.84 -1.27
C SER A 87 -17.70 -0.44 -1.75
N ILE A 88 -17.06 0.60 -1.22
CA ILE A 88 -17.34 2.01 -1.58
C ILE A 88 -16.47 2.51 -2.73
N VAL A 89 -15.47 1.73 -3.18
CA VAL A 89 -14.61 2.13 -4.29
C VAL A 89 -15.35 1.88 -5.62
N ARG A 90 -15.33 2.88 -6.50
CA ARG A 90 -16.05 2.87 -7.78
C ARG A 90 -15.12 2.91 -8.98
N GLU A 91 -13.98 3.57 -8.85
CA GLU A 91 -13.00 3.71 -9.92
C GLU A 91 -11.57 3.69 -9.36
N LEU A 92 -10.62 3.21 -10.17
CA LEU A 92 -9.19 3.31 -9.92
C LEU A 92 -8.47 3.84 -11.17
N THR A 93 -7.84 5.00 -11.00
CA THR A 93 -7.03 5.68 -12.01
C THR A 93 -5.58 5.67 -11.57
N HIS A 94 -4.69 5.33 -12.51
CA HIS A 94 -3.25 5.40 -12.33
C HIS A 94 -2.73 6.57 -13.16
N GLU A 95 -1.94 7.44 -12.52
CA GLU A 95 -1.37 8.62 -13.15
C GLU A 95 0.13 8.70 -12.87
N VAL A 96 0.92 9.01 -13.90
CA VAL A 96 2.34 9.34 -13.77
C VAL A 96 2.52 10.81 -14.12
N LEU A 97 2.77 11.63 -13.10
CA LEU A 97 2.85 13.07 -13.25
C LEU A 97 4.32 13.53 -13.23
N PRO A 98 4.78 14.30 -14.22
CA PRO A 98 6.09 14.92 -14.15
C PRO A 98 6.06 16.04 -13.09
N VAL A 99 7.05 16.05 -12.20
CA VAL A 99 7.21 17.09 -11.18
C VAL A 99 8.66 17.58 -11.13
N VAL A 100 8.86 18.78 -10.62
CA VAL A 100 10.18 19.33 -10.30
C VAL A 100 10.30 19.43 -8.79
N ASP A 101 11.36 18.88 -8.22
CA ASP A 101 11.59 18.99 -6.78
C ASP A 101 12.03 20.41 -6.37
N ALA A 102 12.10 20.68 -5.07
CA ALA A 102 12.46 22.00 -4.55
C ALA A 102 13.86 22.48 -4.96
N VAL A 103 14.72 21.58 -5.45
CA VAL A 103 16.09 21.85 -5.88
C VAL A 103 16.23 21.82 -7.42
N GLY A 104 15.12 21.72 -8.15
CA GLY A 104 15.09 21.84 -9.61
C GLY A 104 15.26 20.53 -10.38
N ASN A 105 15.33 19.37 -9.71
CA ASN A 105 15.47 18.09 -10.42
C ASN A 105 14.12 17.61 -10.94
N ARG A 106 14.13 17.10 -12.18
CA ARG A 106 12.97 16.41 -12.77
C ARG A 106 12.74 15.06 -12.10
N ARG A 107 11.50 14.81 -11.71
CA ARG A 107 11.01 13.56 -11.10
C ARG A 107 9.66 13.20 -11.72
N SER A 108 9.23 11.98 -11.45
CA SER A 108 7.89 11.49 -11.69
C SER A 108 7.24 11.14 -10.37
N GLU A 109 5.97 11.51 -10.22
CA GLU A 109 5.09 11.02 -9.17
C GLU A 109 4.16 9.96 -9.76
N ASP A 110 4.27 8.76 -9.23
CA ASP A 110 3.46 7.59 -9.56
C ASP A 110 2.30 7.53 -8.56
N ARG A 111 1.06 7.77 -9.03
CA ARG A 111 -0.12 7.97 -8.16
C ARG A 111 -1.25 7.03 -8.52
N LEU A 112 -1.97 6.59 -7.48
CA LEU A 112 -3.26 5.92 -7.59
C LEU A 112 -4.35 6.83 -7.03
N ARG A 113 -5.38 7.08 -7.83
CA ARG A 113 -6.58 7.81 -7.43
C ARG A 113 -7.77 6.89 -7.46
N LEU A 114 -8.46 6.81 -6.33
CA LEU A 114 -9.67 6.01 -6.19
C LEU A 114 -10.84 6.96 -6.03
N ALA A 115 -11.85 6.82 -6.89
CA ALA A 115 -13.14 7.46 -6.65
C ALA A 115 -13.93 6.57 -5.68
N THR A 116 -14.37 7.14 -4.56
CA THR A 116 -15.23 6.44 -3.59
C THR A 116 -16.51 7.22 -3.35
N GLU A 117 -17.50 6.57 -2.76
CA GLU A 117 -18.76 7.23 -2.36
C GLU A 117 -18.54 8.36 -1.36
N ASP A 118 -17.50 8.26 -0.52
CA ASP A 118 -17.14 9.25 0.49
C ASP A 118 -16.20 10.35 -0.05
N GLY A 119 -15.84 10.27 -1.33
CA GLY A 119 -14.92 11.20 -1.99
C GLY A 119 -13.65 10.54 -2.54
N PRO A 120 -12.77 11.30 -3.20
CA PRO A 120 -11.57 10.75 -3.80
C PRO A 120 -10.51 10.40 -2.75
N LEU A 121 -9.79 9.30 -2.97
CA LEU A 121 -8.61 8.91 -2.21
C LEU A 121 -7.39 8.93 -3.13
N ASP A 122 -6.32 9.60 -2.72
CA ASP A 122 -5.05 9.65 -3.46
C ASP A 122 -3.99 8.87 -2.66
N PHE A 123 -3.24 8.01 -3.35
CA PHE A 123 -2.09 7.29 -2.84
C PHE A 123 -0.89 7.58 -3.74
N LEU A 124 0.14 8.20 -3.18
CA LEU A 124 1.42 8.34 -3.85
C LEU A 124 2.18 7.03 -3.73
N VAL A 125 2.36 6.30 -4.83
CA VAL A 125 3.08 5.03 -4.86
C VAL A 125 4.58 5.26 -4.79
N SER A 126 5.10 6.15 -5.64
CA SER A 126 6.51 6.50 -5.61
C SER A 126 6.76 7.91 -6.13
N LYS A 127 7.90 8.47 -5.70
CA LYS A 127 8.44 9.73 -6.19
C LYS A 127 9.90 9.51 -6.54
N GLY A 128 10.23 9.56 -7.83
CA GLY A 128 11.53 9.08 -8.29
C GLY A 128 11.84 9.50 -9.72
N PRO A 129 12.94 8.99 -10.30
CA PRO A 129 13.29 9.24 -11.70
C PRO A 129 12.34 8.54 -12.69
N ALA A 130 11.61 7.51 -12.26
CA ALA A 130 10.68 6.73 -13.07
C ALA A 130 9.55 6.16 -12.18
N PRO A 131 8.37 5.85 -12.76
CA PRO A 131 7.31 5.13 -12.05
C PRO A 131 7.74 3.71 -11.68
N THR A 132 7.09 3.14 -10.68
CA THR A 132 7.39 1.82 -10.11
C THR A 132 6.34 0.78 -10.44
N LEU A 133 5.14 1.20 -10.84
CA LEU A 133 4.08 0.31 -11.31
C LEU A 133 4.22 0.02 -12.80
N SER A 134 4.16 -1.26 -13.16
CA SER A 134 3.93 -1.69 -14.54
C SER A 134 2.43 -1.67 -14.87
N GLU A 135 2.07 -1.69 -16.16
CA GLU A 135 0.67 -1.79 -16.59
C GLU A 135 -0.01 -3.06 -16.01
N ASP A 136 0.71 -4.18 -15.92
CA ASP A 136 0.22 -5.41 -15.29
C ASP A 136 -0.07 -5.23 -13.79
N ASP A 137 0.78 -4.49 -13.05
CA ASP A 137 0.51 -4.21 -11.63
C ASP A 137 -0.79 -3.41 -11.48
N VAL A 138 -0.97 -2.40 -12.33
CA VAL A 138 -2.17 -1.55 -12.34
C VAL A 138 -3.40 -2.37 -12.70
N HIS A 139 -3.29 -3.28 -13.67
CA HIS A 139 -4.36 -4.18 -14.03
C HIS A 139 -4.75 -5.06 -12.83
N VAL A 140 -3.78 -5.72 -12.19
CA VAL A 140 -4.02 -6.56 -11.01
C VAL A 140 -4.65 -5.75 -9.87
N LEU A 141 -4.16 -4.55 -9.57
CA LEU A 141 -4.75 -3.68 -8.55
C LEU A 141 -6.19 -3.33 -8.87
N ARG A 142 -6.46 -2.92 -10.12
CA ARG A 142 -7.80 -2.55 -10.55
C ARG A 142 -8.76 -3.74 -10.42
N THR A 143 -8.35 -4.92 -10.86
CA THR A 143 -9.17 -6.13 -10.74
C THR A 143 -9.39 -6.55 -9.29
N THR A 144 -8.39 -6.38 -8.42
CA THR A 144 -8.49 -6.76 -7.00
C THR A 144 -9.35 -5.78 -6.20
N ILE A 145 -9.24 -4.48 -6.49
CA ILE A 145 -9.98 -3.42 -5.78
C ILE A 145 -11.42 -3.34 -6.26
N LEU A 146 -11.66 -3.38 -7.58
CA LEU A 146 -12.99 -3.23 -8.17
C LEU A 146 -13.69 -4.58 -8.40
N GLY A 147 -12.99 -5.69 -8.19
CA GLY A 147 -13.51 -7.03 -8.41
C GLY A 147 -14.61 -7.43 -7.43
N PRO A 148 -15.28 -8.56 -7.68
CA PRO A 148 -16.32 -9.10 -6.80
C PRO A 148 -15.79 -9.31 -5.38
N GLN A 149 -16.62 -8.94 -4.40
CA GLN A 149 -16.33 -9.15 -2.99
C GLN A 149 -17.09 -10.38 -2.52
N ALA A 150 -16.47 -11.21 -1.68
CA ALA A 150 -17.19 -12.28 -1.02
C ALA A 150 -18.33 -11.66 -0.20
N LYS A 151 -19.54 -12.21 -0.34
CA LYS A 151 -20.72 -11.78 0.42
C LYS A 151 -20.69 -12.33 1.83
#